data_AF-A0A0C2C596-F1
#
_entry.id   AF-A0A0C2C596-F1
#
_cell.length_a   1.000
_cell.length_b   1.000
_cell.length_c   1.000
_cell.angle_alpha   90.00
_cell.angle_beta   90.00
_cell.angle_gamma   90.00
#
_symmetry.space_group_name_H-M   'P 1'
#
loop_
_entity.id
_entity.type
_entity.pdbx_description
1 polymer ?
#
loop_
_entity_poly.entity_id
_entity_poly.type
_entity_poly.pdbx_seq_one_letter_code
_entity_poly.pdbx_strand_id
1 'polypeptide(L)'
;MRALDMGVEALRAEYRSLARYTMPDVTYEAFKLNHEAGRNRYQDVPCQDQHRVVITWPGAPCDYIHANYVGTPISDKRFICTQVGPLDGTIPEFWMMVLQEQSETIIMLCNCIETGKFKCAEYWPSQMRPMSPDEPSVVVSILFIKFTKPDGTTEQREVRHYQWQDWPDRGVPPCRLTTMKECKQGRNVQP
;
A
#
# COMPACT_ATOMS: atom_id res chain seq x y z
N MET A 1 -18.62 1.20 -20.55
CA MET A 1 -19.46 0.30 -21.36
C MET A 1 -19.84 -0.96 -20.59
N ARG A 2 -18.90 -1.83 -20.15
CA ARG A 2 -19.22 -3.10 -19.44
C ARG A 2 -20.29 -3.05 -18.32
N ALA A 3 -20.28 -2.06 -17.43
CA ALA A 3 -21.23 -2.02 -16.32
C ALA A 3 -22.68 -1.68 -16.73
N LEU A 4 -22.87 -0.93 -17.82
CA LEU A 4 -24.18 -0.60 -18.36
C LEU A 4 -24.77 -1.77 -19.18
N ASP A 5 -23.90 -2.58 -19.79
CA ASP A 5 -24.31 -3.68 -20.68
C ASP A 5 -24.62 -4.98 -19.93
N MET A 6 -23.94 -5.25 -18.80
CA MET A 6 -24.10 -6.51 -18.03
C MET A 6 -25.13 -6.42 -16.90
N GLY A 7 -25.41 -5.22 -16.40
CA GLY A 7 -26.26 -5.01 -15.23
C GLY A 7 -25.62 -5.44 -13.89
N VAL A 8 -26.21 -4.97 -12.79
CA VAL A 8 -25.64 -5.14 -11.43
C VAL A 8 -25.57 -6.61 -11.00
N GLU A 9 -26.54 -7.43 -11.40
CA GLU A 9 -26.59 -8.84 -11.01
C GLU A 9 -25.50 -9.68 -11.67
N ALA A 10 -25.22 -9.45 -12.96
CA ALA A 10 -24.15 -10.13 -13.66
C ALA A 10 -22.77 -9.75 -13.12
N LEU A 11 -22.55 -8.47 -12.78
CA LEU A 11 -21.33 -8.03 -12.11
C LEU A 11 -21.14 -8.68 -10.75
N ARG A 12 -22.23 -8.87 -9.98
CA ARG A 12 -22.20 -9.60 -8.70
C ARG A 12 -21.85 -11.08 -8.92
N ALA A 13 -22.38 -11.71 -9.97
CA ALA A 13 -22.07 -13.10 -10.31
C ALA A 13 -20.60 -13.26 -10.74
N GLU A 14 -20.10 -12.35 -11.58
CA GLU A 14 -18.69 -12.29 -11.99
C GLU A 14 -17.78 -12.11 -10.77
N TYR A 15 -18.06 -11.15 -9.89
CA TYR A 15 -17.29 -10.96 -8.65
C TYR A 15 -17.26 -12.21 -7.78
N ARG A 16 -18.40 -12.91 -7.60
CA ARG A 16 -18.45 -14.16 -6.83
C ARG A 16 -17.65 -15.29 -7.48
N SER A 17 -17.59 -15.32 -8.81
CA SER A 17 -16.77 -16.31 -9.53
C SER A 17 -15.28 -16.04 -9.35
N LEU A 18 -14.87 -14.76 -9.37
CA LEU A 18 -13.48 -14.34 -9.18
C LEU A 18 -13.03 -14.43 -7.72
N ALA A 19 -13.94 -14.26 -6.75
CA ALA A 19 -13.63 -14.39 -5.32
C ALA A 19 -13.14 -15.80 -4.94
N ARG A 20 -13.40 -16.80 -5.79
CA ARG A 20 -12.93 -18.18 -5.60
C ARG A 20 -11.68 -18.52 -6.41
N TYR A 21 -11.21 -17.58 -7.23
CA TYR A 21 -10.03 -17.80 -8.06
C TYR A 21 -8.77 -17.71 -7.19
N THR A 22 -8.03 -18.81 -7.16
CA THR A 22 -6.68 -18.90 -6.61
C THR A 22 -5.75 -19.30 -7.74
N MET A 23 -4.59 -18.65 -7.85
CA MET A 23 -3.61 -19.08 -8.86
C MET A 23 -3.13 -20.52 -8.54
N PRO A 24 -2.90 -21.38 -9.54
CA PRO A 24 -2.66 -22.81 -9.27
C PRO A 24 -1.37 -23.15 -8.48
N ASP A 25 -0.43 -22.21 -8.30
CA ASP A 25 0.89 -22.51 -7.71
C ASP A 25 1.36 -21.47 -6.66
N VAL A 26 0.43 -20.76 -6.01
CA VAL A 26 0.80 -19.78 -4.96
C VAL A 26 1.13 -20.46 -3.64
N THR A 27 2.31 -20.16 -3.11
CA THR A 27 2.75 -20.55 -1.77
C THR A 27 2.64 -19.38 -0.79
N TYR A 28 2.52 -19.70 0.50
CA TYR A 28 2.34 -18.74 1.61
C TYR A 28 3.21 -19.11 2.81
N GLU A 29 4.37 -19.72 2.58
CA GLU A 29 5.25 -20.24 3.62
C GLU A 29 5.85 -19.12 4.46
N ALA A 30 6.35 -18.06 3.81
CA ALA A 30 6.93 -16.92 4.52
C ALA A 30 5.87 -16.18 5.35
N PHE A 31 4.64 -16.09 4.83
CA PHE A 31 3.50 -15.54 5.56
C PHE A 31 3.18 -16.33 6.84
N LYS A 32 3.11 -17.66 6.73
CA LYS A 32 2.81 -18.55 7.88
C LYS A 32 3.90 -18.49 8.93
N LEU A 33 5.18 -18.53 8.53
CA LEU A 33 6.31 -18.48 9.46
C LEU A 33 6.36 -17.16 10.24
N ASN A 34 6.12 -16.04 9.55
CA ASN A 34 6.15 -14.72 10.19
C ASN A 34 4.85 -14.35 10.91
N HIS A 35 3.83 -15.19 10.81
CA HIS A 35 2.59 -15.01 11.55
C HIS A 35 2.80 -15.19 13.06
N GLU A 36 3.54 -16.23 13.46
CA GLU A 36 3.87 -16.50 14.87
C GLU A 36 4.73 -15.38 15.48
N ALA A 37 5.53 -14.70 14.64
CA ALA A 37 6.32 -13.53 15.03
C ALA A 37 5.49 -12.23 15.16
N GLY A 38 4.17 -12.29 14.93
CA GLY A 38 3.29 -11.12 15.05
C GLY A 38 3.49 -10.05 13.97
N ARG A 39 4.08 -10.41 12.82
CA ARG A 39 4.42 -9.47 11.74
C ARG A 39 3.27 -9.22 10.75
N ASN A 40 2.18 -10.00 10.86
CA ASN A 40 1.00 -9.89 10.00
C ASN A 40 -0.19 -9.30 10.77
N ARG A 41 -0.80 -8.23 10.25
CA ARG A 41 -1.98 -7.60 10.87
C ARG A 41 -3.24 -8.48 10.83
N TYR A 42 -3.45 -9.21 9.74
CA TYR A 42 -4.64 -10.01 9.48
C TYR A 42 -4.22 -11.44 9.06
N GLN A 43 -4.84 -12.45 9.66
CA GLN A 43 -4.61 -13.87 9.33
C GLN A 43 -5.30 -14.29 8.03
N ASP A 44 -6.43 -13.64 7.73
CA ASP A 44 -7.30 -13.89 6.60
C ASP A 44 -6.85 -13.20 5.31
N VAL A 45 -5.76 -12.42 5.36
CA VAL A 45 -5.15 -11.75 4.21
C VAL A 45 -3.75 -12.34 3.98
N PRO A 46 -3.61 -13.37 3.13
CA PRO A 46 -2.33 -14.05 2.94
C PRO A 46 -1.40 -13.32 1.96
N CYS A 47 -0.10 -13.29 2.29
CA CYS A 47 0.98 -12.76 1.43
C CYS A 47 1.54 -13.86 0.52
N GLN A 48 1.52 -13.66 -0.79
CA GLN A 48 2.04 -14.66 -1.74
C GLN A 48 3.57 -14.65 -1.75
N ASP A 49 4.22 -15.81 -1.69
CA ASP A 49 5.69 -15.85 -1.66
C ASP A 49 6.31 -15.46 -3.01
N GLN A 50 5.67 -15.81 -4.13
CA GLN A 50 6.19 -15.61 -5.49
C GLN A 50 6.41 -14.13 -5.85
N HIS A 51 5.58 -13.25 -5.31
CA HIS A 51 5.60 -11.81 -5.59
C HIS A 51 5.85 -11.01 -4.32
N ARG A 52 6.36 -11.61 -3.24
CA ARG A 52 6.64 -10.87 -2.01
C ARG A 52 7.79 -9.90 -2.20
N VAL A 53 7.73 -8.77 -1.52
CA VAL A 53 8.89 -7.89 -1.38
C VAL A 53 9.82 -8.50 -0.34
N VAL A 54 11.08 -8.70 -0.73
CA VAL A 54 12.13 -9.23 0.15
C VAL A 54 13.01 -8.08 0.60
N ILE A 55 13.14 -7.88 1.92
CA ILE A 55 14.02 -6.83 2.45
C ILE A 55 15.46 -7.33 2.44
N THR A 56 16.32 -6.65 1.69
CA THR A 56 17.77 -6.90 1.61
C THR A 56 18.59 -5.75 2.20
N TRP A 57 17.94 -4.83 2.92
CA TRP A 57 18.59 -3.66 3.49
C TRP A 57 19.61 -4.03 4.58
N PRO A 58 20.83 -3.43 4.59
CA PRO A 58 21.83 -3.70 5.62
C PRO A 58 21.31 -3.35 7.02
N GLY A 59 21.28 -4.33 7.93
CA GLY A 59 20.77 -4.15 9.30
C GLY A 59 19.27 -4.39 9.47
N ALA A 60 18.58 -4.90 8.44
CA ALA A 60 17.21 -5.37 8.59
C ALA A 60 17.14 -6.57 9.57
N PRO A 61 16.18 -6.60 10.51
CA PRO A 61 16.05 -7.69 11.48
C PRO A 61 15.53 -8.98 10.85
N CYS A 62 14.84 -8.89 9.71
CA CYS A 62 14.40 -10.03 8.91
C CYS A 62 14.20 -9.61 7.44
N ASP A 63 14.05 -10.59 6.56
CA ASP A 63 13.81 -10.41 5.13
C ASP A 63 12.31 -10.27 4.78
N TYR A 64 11.43 -10.34 5.78
CA TYR A 64 9.98 -10.41 5.59
C TYR A 64 9.26 -9.11 5.91
N ILE A 65 8.48 -8.66 4.93
CA ILE A 65 7.44 -7.65 5.08
C ILE A 65 6.18 -8.15 4.39
N HIS A 66 5.02 -7.84 4.98
CA HIS A 66 3.72 -8.21 4.41
C HIS A 66 3.37 -7.29 3.22
N ALA A 67 4.08 -7.45 2.11
CA ALA A 67 3.91 -6.69 0.89
C ALA A 67 4.14 -7.54 -0.37
N ASN A 68 3.32 -7.32 -1.39
CA ASN A 68 3.41 -7.98 -2.68
C ASN A 68 3.53 -6.96 -3.83
N TYR A 69 4.35 -7.31 -4.83
CA TYR A 69 4.38 -6.59 -6.10
C TYR A 69 3.11 -6.86 -6.89
N VAL A 70 2.53 -5.80 -7.44
CA VAL A 70 1.37 -5.85 -8.32
C VAL A 70 1.77 -5.23 -9.66
N GLY A 71 1.72 -6.07 -10.69
CA GLY A 71 1.98 -5.68 -12.05
C GLY A 71 0.79 -4.98 -12.70
N THR A 72 1.09 -4.22 -13.74
CA THR A 72 0.15 -3.75 -14.75
C THR A 72 0.54 -4.35 -16.10
N PRO A 73 -0.34 -4.35 -17.12
CA PRO A 73 0.01 -4.83 -18.46
C PRO A 73 1.22 -4.14 -19.12
N ILE A 74 1.72 -3.06 -18.53
CA ILE A 74 2.84 -2.24 -19.01
C ILE A 74 4.12 -2.49 -18.18
N SER A 75 3.99 -2.97 -16.94
CA SER A 75 5.12 -3.19 -16.04
C SER A 75 4.74 -4.16 -14.93
N ASP A 76 5.48 -5.26 -14.81
CA ASP A 76 5.22 -6.35 -13.84
C ASP A 76 5.46 -5.94 -12.39
N LYS A 77 6.16 -4.83 -12.14
CA LYS A 77 6.47 -4.31 -10.79
C LYS A 77 6.10 -2.84 -10.64
N ARG A 78 4.86 -2.49 -10.99
CA ARG A 78 4.44 -1.08 -10.97
C ARG A 78 3.99 -0.61 -9.58
N PHE A 79 3.36 -1.48 -8.81
CA PHE A 79 2.83 -1.13 -7.49
C PHE A 79 3.30 -2.12 -6.44
N ILE A 80 3.43 -1.65 -5.20
CA ILE A 80 3.63 -2.49 -4.04
C ILE A 80 2.38 -2.35 -3.18
N CYS A 81 1.65 -3.44 -3.02
CA CYS A 81 0.52 -3.51 -2.11
C CYS A 81 0.99 -4.13 -0.81
N THR A 82 0.95 -3.34 0.26
CA THR A 82 1.32 -3.78 1.61
C THR A 82 0.08 -3.83 2.50
N GLN A 83 0.22 -4.42 3.68
CA GLN A 83 -0.84 -4.43 4.69
C GLN A 83 -1.35 -3.01 4.99
N VAL A 84 -2.64 -2.92 5.35
CA VAL A 84 -3.43 -1.67 5.53
C VAL A 84 -2.69 -0.55 6.29
N GLY A 85 -1.78 -0.91 7.18
CA GLY A 85 -0.74 -0.03 7.69
C GLY A 85 0.33 -0.81 8.44
N PRO A 86 1.58 -0.31 8.51
CA PRO A 86 2.62 -0.93 9.32
C PRO A 86 2.14 -1.09 10.77
N LEU A 87 2.46 -2.23 11.37
CA LEU A 87 2.42 -2.43 12.82
C LEU A 87 3.59 -1.70 13.45
N ASP A 88 3.50 -1.32 14.73
CA ASP A 88 4.56 -0.59 15.44
C ASP A 88 5.93 -1.28 15.31
N GLY A 89 5.95 -2.62 15.40
CA GLY A 89 7.16 -3.43 15.24
C GLY A 89 7.63 -3.65 13.79
N THR A 90 6.92 -3.11 12.78
CA THR A 90 7.24 -3.26 11.35
C THR A 90 7.46 -1.92 10.64
N ILE A 91 7.40 -0.79 11.37
CA ILE A 91 7.68 0.55 10.84
C ILE A 91 9.09 0.64 10.25
N PRO A 92 10.16 0.13 10.92
CA PRO A 92 11.50 0.17 10.34
C PRO A 92 11.59 -0.59 9.01
N GLU A 93 11.02 -1.79 8.95
CA GLU A 93 10.97 -2.64 7.76
C GLU A 93 10.22 -1.97 6.61
N PHE A 94 9.12 -1.26 6.91
CA PHE A 94 8.37 -0.49 5.93
C PHE A 94 9.24 0.62 5.30
N TRP A 95 9.99 1.37 6.12
CA TRP A 95 10.87 2.40 5.59
C TRP A 95 12.07 1.83 4.82
N MET A 96 12.64 0.71 5.28
CA MET A 96 13.68 -0.01 4.54
C MET A 96 13.18 -0.44 3.17
N MET A 97 11.95 -0.96 3.08
CA MET A 97 11.30 -1.31 1.81
C MET A 97 11.16 -0.08 0.89
N VAL A 98 10.66 1.04 1.40
CA VAL A 98 10.51 2.28 0.62
C VAL A 98 11.86 2.78 0.08
N LEU A 99 12.91 2.72 0.89
CA LEU A 99 14.25 3.13 0.48
C LEU A 99 14.87 2.18 -0.55
N GLN A 100 14.73 0.88 -0.34
CA GLN A 100 15.22 -0.18 -1.23
C GLN A 100 14.56 -0.12 -2.61
N GLU A 101 13.23 -0.04 -2.65
CA GLU A 101 12.45 -0.03 -3.89
C GLU A 101 12.41 1.34 -4.58
N GLN A 102 13.06 2.34 -3.97
CA GLN A 102 13.11 3.70 -4.47
C GLN A 102 11.73 4.33 -4.68
N SER A 103 10.79 4.00 -3.80
CA SER A 103 9.42 4.49 -3.86
C SER A 103 9.35 5.99 -3.54
N GLU A 104 8.89 6.78 -4.49
CA GLU A 104 8.69 8.23 -4.34
C GLU A 104 7.33 8.60 -3.76
N THR A 105 6.34 7.71 -3.92
CA THR A 105 4.94 7.99 -3.58
C THR A 105 4.36 6.86 -2.73
N ILE A 106 3.73 7.24 -1.62
CA ILE A 106 2.98 6.36 -0.73
C ILE A 106 1.52 6.79 -0.77
N ILE A 107 0.61 5.86 -0.97
CA ILE A 107 -0.83 6.09 -0.95
C ILE A 107 -1.43 5.26 0.19
N MET A 108 -1.94 5.95 1.20
CA MET A 108 -2.61 5.40 2.37
C MET A 108 -4.12 5.57 2.19
N LEU A 109 -4.82 4.45 2.07
CA LEU A 109 -6.26 4.39 1.82
C LEU A 109 -7.09 4.14 3.09
N CYS A 110 -6.49 4.27 4.27
CA CYS A 110 -7.16 4.07 5.55
C CYS A 110 -6.81 5.18 6.54
N ASN A 111 -7.61 5.28 7.60
CA ASN A 111 -7.31 6.10 8.77
C ASN A 111 -6.54 5.30 9.83
N CYS A 112 -5.72 5.98 10.64
CA CYS A 112 -4.96 5.34 11.73
C CYS A 112 -5.86 4.67 12.77
N ILE A 113 -7.02 5.27 13.03
CA ILE A 113 -8.04 4.75 13.94
C ILE A 113 -9.35 4.71 13.17
N GLU A 114 -9.93 3.53 13.04
CA GLU A 114 -11.26 3.36 12.45
C GLU A 114 -12.12 2.55 13.40
N THR A 115 -13.30 3.10 13.73
CA THR A 115 -14.29 2.44 14.61
C THR A 115 -13.68 2.00 15.96
N GLY A 116 -12.78 2.81 16.52
CA GLY A 116 -12.13 2.55 17.81
C GLY A 116 -11.02 1.48 17.79
N LYS A 117 -10.62 0.98 16.61
CA LYS A 117 -9.50 0.05 16.44
C LYS A 117 -8.33 0.73 15.73
N PHE A 118 -7.12 0.50 16.22
CA PHE A 118 -5.88 0.98 15.59
C PHE A 118 -5.59 0.18 14.31
N LYS A 119 -5.70 0.84 13.15
CA LYS A 119 -5.51 0.23 11.82
C LYS A 119 -4.17 0.57 11.17
N CYS A 120 -3.56 1.68 11.56
CA CYS A 120 -2.22 2.07 11.09
C CYS A 120 -1.50 2.83 12.21
N ALA A 121 -0.21 2.54 12.38
CA ALA A 121 0.65 3.35 13.25
C ALA A 121 1.01 4.67 12.56
N GLU A 122 1.15 5.76 13.30
CA GLU A 122 1.63 7.03 12.74
C GLU A 122 3.13 6.92 12.45
N TYR A 123 3.49 6.69 11.19
CA TYR A 123 4.89 6.56 10.76
C TYR A 123 5.44 7.82 10.08
N TRP A 124 4.65 8.90 10.01
CA TRP A 124 5.00 10.15 9.33
C TRP A 124 4.81 11.39 10.24
N PRO A 125 5.55 12.49 10.01
CA PRO A 125 5.41 13.75 10.75
C PRO A 125 4.05 14.42 10.55
N SER A 126 3.54 15.02 11.62
CA SER A 126 2.18 15.58 11.76
C SER A 126 1.83 16.79 10.86
N GLN A 127 2.74 17.24 9.98
CA GLN A 127 2.45 18.32 9.04
C GLN A 127 1.79 17.76 7.78
N MET A 128 0.46 17.77 7.77
CA MET A 128 -0.37 17.36 6.64
C MET A 128 -1.09 18.58 6.07
N ARG A 129 -1.20 18.67 4.75
CA ARG A 129 -1.95 19.73 4.06
C ARG A 129 -2.93 19.12 3.07
N PRO A 130 -4.12 19.70 2.86
CA PRO A 130 -5.02 19.25 1.81
C PRO A 130 -4.33 19.27 0.44
N MET A 131 -4.57 18.26 -0.38
CA MET A 131 -4.01 18.20 -1.74
C MET A 131 -4.48 19.38 -2.59
N SER A 132 -5.76 19.75 -2.45
CA SER A 132 -6.33 20.92 -3.12
C SER A 132 -7.55 21.43 -2.34
N PRO A 133 -7.96 22.70 -2.55
CA PRO A 133 -9.20 23.24 -1.98
C PRO A 133 -10.46 22.44 -2.40
N ASP A 134 -10.41 21.83 -3.59
CA ASP A 134 -11.52 21.06 -4.16
C ASP A 134 -11.56 19.59 -3.67
N GLU A 135 -10.47 19.10 -3.09
CA GLU A 135 -10.32 17.73 -2.58
C GLU A 135 -9.74 17.74 -1.16
N PRO A 136 -10.51 18.21 -0.15
CA PRO A 136 -10.06 18.26 1.24
C PRO A 136 -9.90 16.87 1.86
N SER A 137 -10.50 15.85 1.25
CA SER A 137 -10.52 14.46 1.72
C SER A 137 -9.17 13.74 1.58
N VAL A 138 -8.29 14.27 0.75
CA VAL A 138 -6.94 13.74 0.54
C VAL A 138 -5.94 14.73 1.08
N VAL A 139 -5.20 14.31 2.10
CA VAL A 139 -4.12 15.09 2.69
C VAL A 139 -2.78 14.58 2.19
N VAL A 140 -1.85 15.50 1.94
CA VAL A 140 -0.51 15.23 1.46
C VAL A 140 0.49 15.65 2.52
N SER A 141 1.47 14.79 2.77
CA SER A 141 2.65 15.10 3.55
C SER A 141 3.89 14.83 2.70
N ILE A 142 4.83 15.78 2.67
CA ILE A 142 6.10 15.62 1.97
C ILE A 142 7.16 15.28 3.01
N LEU A 143 7.74 14.10 2.85
CA LEU A 143 8.65 13.49 3.80
C LEU A 143 10.06 13.53 3.25
N PHE A 144 10.99 14.06 4.03
CA PHE A 144 12.39 14.10 3.68
C PHE A 144 13.15 13.09 4.52
N ILE A 145 13.42 11.92 3.93
CA ILE A 145 14.03 10.80 4.62
C ILE A 145 15.52 10.85 4.37
N LYS A 146 16.30 11.05 5.43
CA LYS A 146 17.76 10.95 5.39
C LYS A 146 18.15 9.53 5.73
N PHE A 147 18.96 8.90 4.89
CA PHE A 147 19.44 7.54 5.11
C PHE A 147 20.91 7.43 4.71
N THR A 148 21.62 6.55 5.40
CA THR A 148 23.02 6.24 5.09
C THR A 148 23.05 4.95 4.30
N LYS A 149 23.67 5.00 3.13
CA LYS A 149 23.91 3.83 2.29
C LYS A 149 25.02 2.97 2.90
N PRO A 150 25.10 1.68 2.52
CA PRO A 150 26.20 0.82 2.95
C PRO A 150 27.60 1.29 2.53
N ASP A 151 27.71 2.18 1.55
CA ASP A 151 28.97 2.84 1.16
C ASP A 151 29.39 3.98 2.12
N GLY A 152 28.60 4.26 3.16
CA GLY A 152 28.83 5.32 4.14
C GLY A 152 28.35 6.70 3.69
N THR A 153 27.82 6.84 2.47
CA THR A 153 27.26 8.10 1.99
C THR A 153 25.88 8.34 2.58
N THR A 154 25.62 9.58 2.98
CA THR A 154 24.28 9.99 3.44
C THR A 154 23.54 10.62 2.26
N GLU A 155 22.36 10.07 1.95
CA GLU A 155 21.44 10.61 0.96
C GLU A 155 20.15 11.07 1.64
N GLN A 156 19.44 11.97 0.97
CA GLN A 156 18.10 12.39 1.37
C GLN A 156 17.15 12.13 0.20
N ARG A 157 15.99 11.54 0.50
CA ARG A 157 14.92 11.31 -0.47
C ARG A 157 13.65 12.04 -0.08
N GLU A 158 13.03 12.66 -1.06
CA GLU A 158 11.65 13.17 -0.95
C GLU A 158 10.68 12.02 -1.20
N VAL A 159 9.78 11.77 -0.25
CA VAL A 159 8.68 10.81 -0.39
C VAL A 159 7.37 11.54 -0.14
N ARG A 160 6.44 11.42 -1.08
CA ARG A 160 5.11 12.02 -0.98
C ARG A 160 4.13 11.03 -0.40
N HIS A 161 3.60 11.34 0.76
CA HIS A 161 2.60 10.54 1.45
C HIS A 161 1.21 11.13 1.24
N TYR A 162 0.37 10.43 0.52
CA TYR A 162 -1.03 10.78 0.28
C TYR A 162 -1.90 9.94 1.21
N GLN A 163 -2.67 10.56 2.10
CA GLN A 163 -3.65 9.88 2.93
C GLN A 163 -5.06 10.26 2.52
N TRP A 164 -5.87 9.26 2.23
CA TRP A 164 -7.28 9.42 1.98
C TRP A 164 -8.07 9.22 3.26
N GLN A 165 -8.70 10.28 3.77
CA GLN A 165 -9.42 10.25 5.04
C GLN A 165 -10.88 9.82 4.92
N ASP A 166 -11.51 10.08 3.77
CA ASP A 166 -12.93 9.79 3.53
C ASP A 166 -13.20 8.40 2.95
N TRP A 167 -12.22 7.49 2.94
CA TRP A 167 -12.44 6.12 2.50
C TRP A 167 -12.97 5.25 3.65
N PRO A 168 -14.23 4.78 3.59
CA PRO A 168 -14.77 3.94 4.65
C PRO A 168 -14.24 2.51 4.57
N ASP A 169 -13.96 1.88 5.72
CA ASP A 169 -13.55 0.46 5.82
C ASP A 169 -14.51 -0.51 5.14
N ARG A 170 -15.81 -0.21 5.21
CA ARG A 170 -16.87 -1.00 4.61
C ARG A 170 -17.62 -0.16 3.60
N GLY A 171 -17.49 -0.56 2.34
CA GLY A 171 -18.15 0.09 1.21
C GLY A 171 -17.16 0.82 0.32
N VAL A 172 -17.67 1.83 -0.38
CA VAL A 172 -16.88 2.70 -1.25
C VAL A 172 -17.25 4.14 -0.93
N PRO A 173 -16.31 5.10 -1.10
CA PRO A 173 -16.67 6.51 -1.01
C PRO A 173 -17.84 6.84 -1.94
N PRO A 174 -18.75 7.74 -1.56
CA PRO A 174 -19.79 8.21 -2.46
C PRO A 174 -19.13 8.74 -3.73
N CYS A 175 -19.59 8.25 -4.88
CA CYS A 175 -18.93 8.40 -6.18
C CYS A 175 -18.67 9.88 -6.51
N ARG A 176 -17.48 10.37 -6.17
CA ARG A 176 -16.88 11.57 -6.75
C ARG A 176 -15.77 11.10 -7.68
N LEU A 177 -15.47 11.89 -8.71
CA LEU A 177 -14.48 11.60 -9.76
C LEU A 177 -13.02 11.50 -9.24
N THR A 178 -12.82 11.41 -7.92
CA THR A 178 -11.57 11.44 -7.16
C THR A 178 -10.62 10.31 -7.54
N THR A 179 -11.08 9.05 -7.47
CA THR A 179 -10.25 7.87 -7.76
C THR A 179 -9.66 7.89 -9.17
N MET A 180 -10.42 8.39 -10.16
CA MET A 180 -9.98 8.50 -11.55
C MET A 180 -9.01 9.66 -11.81
N LYS A 181 -9.11 10.77 -11.04
CA LYS A 181 -8.17 11.90 -11.13
C LYS A 181 -6.82 11.56 -10.50
N GLU A 182 -6.81 10.85 -9.39
CA GLU A 182 -5.57 10.45 -8.69
C GLU A 182 -4.73 9.46 -9.49
N CYS A 183 -5.38 8.49 -10.13
CA CYS A 183 -4.72 7.58 -11.08
C CYS A 183 -4.07 8.29 -12.28
N LYS A 184 -4.51 9.52 -12.60
CA LYS A 184 -3.89 10.40 -13.61
C LYS A 184 -2.80 11.29 -13.01
N GLN A 185 -2.98 11.80 -11.80
CA GLN A 185 -1.99 12.68 -11.18
C GLN A 185 -0.71 11.93 -10.78
N GLY A 186 -0.80 10.66 -10.34
CA GLY A 186 0.37 9.79 -10.15
C GLY A 186 1.08 9.38 -11.46
N ARG A 187 0.48 9.65 -12.63
CA ARG A 187 1.12 9.45 -13.95
C ARG A 187 1.85 10.70 -14.45
N ASN A 188 1.53 11.89 -13.94
CA ASN A 188 2.10 13.16 -14.40
C ASN A 188 3.40 13.56 -13.67
N VAL A 189 4.08 12.61 -13.00
CA VAL A 189 5.33 12.86 -12.25
C VAL A 189 6.54 12.16 -12.89
N GLN A 190 6.46 11.77 -14.16
CA GLN A 190 7.66 11.44 -14.94
C GLN A 190 7.86 12.48 -16.04
N PRO A 191 9.09 13.03 -16.20
CA PRO A 191 9.40 14.00 -17.25
C PRO A 191 9.28 13.41 -18.66
#